data_AF-A0A9Q0MSM1-F1
#
_entry.id   AF-A0A9Q0MSM1-F1
#
_cell.length_a   1.000
_cell.length_b   1.000
_cell.length_c   1.000
_cell.angle_alpha   90.00
_cell.angle_beta   90.00
_cell.angle_gamma   90.00
#
_symmetry.space_group_name_H-M   'P 1'
#
loop_
_entity.id
_entity.type
_entity.pdbx_description
1 polymer ?
#
loop_
_entity_poly.entity_id
_entity_poly.type
_entity_poly.pdbx_seq_one_letter_code
_entity_poly.pdbx_strand_id
1 'polypeptide(L)'
;MIENLPASIAKLKNLKSLLLHKNRLKHLPRDIITLKNLVELSLRDNPLVVRFVQDISLNPASLLELTARTVRTSSILYGPSDIPRTLMEYLQSANCCVNPKCAGVFFDNRIEHIKFVDFCGKYRVPLLQYLCSSKCIEPVNELEEPQPGASGYMMRKVLLG
;
A
#
# COMPACT_ATOMS: atom_id res chain seq x y z
N MET A 1 -20.77 1.10 8.84
CA MET A 1 -19.51 0.56 9.40
C MET A 1 -18.44 0.67 8.33
N ILE A 2 -17.23 1.09 8.68
CA ILE A 2 -16.14 1.33 7.72
C ILE A 2 -15.38 0.03 7.47
N GLU A 3 -15.17 -0.34 6.21
CA GLU A 3 -14.44 -1.56 5.82
C GLU A 3 -13.01 -1.29 5.34
N ASN A 4 -12.80 -0.15 4.68
CA ASN A 4 -11.51 0.26 4.13
C ASN A 4 -11.25 1.74 4.45
N LEU A 5 -9.99 2.07 4.76
CA LEU A 5 -9.54 3.45 4.93
C LEU A 5 -8.81 3.88 3.64
N PRO A 6 -9.16 5.04 3.04
CA PRO A 6 -8.53 5.47 1.81
C PRO A 6 -7.09 5.91 2.05
N ALA A 7 -6.21 5.67 1.07
CA ALA A 7 -4.82 6.12 1.10
C ALA A 7 -4.68 7.65 1.29
N SER A 8 -5.70 8.43 0.89
CA SER A 8 -5.75 9.89 1.06
C SER A 8 -5.69 10.35 2.52
N ILE A 9 -5.97 9.49 3.51
CA ILE A 9 -5.78 9.80 4.94
C ILE A 9 -4.34 10.26 5.24
N ALA A 10 -3.36 9.75 4.48
CA ALA A 10 -1.96 10.09 4.59
C ALA A 10 -1.64 11.56 4.28
N LYS A 11 -2.57 12.29 3.65
CA LYS A 11 -2.43 13.73 3.40
C LYS A 11 -2.61 14.57 4.66
N LEU A 12 -3.22 14.02 5.72
CA LEU A 12 -3.44 14.72 6.99
C LEU A 12 -2.17 14.77 7.84
N LYS A 13 -1.13 15.48 7.38
CA LYS A 13 0.20 15.50 8.01
C LYS A 13 0.21 15.97 9.47
N ASN A 14 -0.80 16.73 9.91
CA ASN A 14 -0.94 17.24 11.27
C ASN A 14 -1.83 16.37 12.18
N LEU A 15 -2.31 15.21 11.69
CA LEU A 15 -3.18 14.35 12.46
C LEU A 15 -2.44 13.77 13.68
N LYS A 16 -2.98 14.00 14.88
CA LYS A 16 -2.41 13.54 16.16
C LYS A 16 -3.10 12.31 16.73
N SER A 17 -4.41 12.19 16.54
CA SER A 17 -5.20 11.07 17.03
C SER A 17 -6.14 10.57 15.94
N LEU A 18 -6.18 9.25 15.74
CA LEU A 18 -7.05 8.57 14.78
C LEU A 18 -7.80 7.45 15.50
N LEU A 19 -9.10 7.64 15.71
CA LEU A 19 -9.96 6.71 16.43
C LEU A 19 -10.86 5.98 15.43
N LEU A 20 -10.58 4.70 15.20
CA LEU A 20 -11.28 3.84 14.25
C LEU A 20 -11.95 2.64 14.93
N HIS A 21 -12.15 2.71 16.24
CA HIS A 21 -12.76 1.62 17.01
C HIS A 21 -14.18 1.28 16.53
N LYS A 22 -14.59 0.01 16.69
CA LYS A 22 -15.93 -0.50 16.33
C LYS A 22 -16.25 -0.36 14.84
N ASN A 23 -15.31 -0.78 13.99
CA ASN A 23 -15.47 -0.81 12.54
C ASN A 23 -15.21 -2.22 11.99
N ARG A 24 -15.18 -2.36 10.66
CA ARG A 24 -14.96 -3.63 9.96
C ARG A 24 -13.63 -3.62 9.20
N LEU A 25 -12.65 -2.88 9.71
CA LEU A 25 -11.34 -2.75 9.05
C LEU A 25 -10.61 -4.09 9.11
N LYS A 26 -10.17 -4.55 7.94
CA LYS A 26 -9.34 -5.76 7.78
C LYS A 26 -7.85 -5.44 7.72
N HIS A 27 -7.51 -4.27 7.22
CA HIS A 27 -6.15 -3.76 7.03
C HIS A 27 -6.17 -2.24 7.01
N LEU A 28 -5.00 -1.61 7.10
CA LEU A 28 -4.82 -0.18 6.90
C LEU A 28 -4.03 0.09 5.61
N PRO A 29 -4.20 1.25 4.95
CA PRO A 29 -3.37 1.61 3.82
C PRO A 29 -1.91 1.77 4.26
N ARG A 30 -0.96 1.30 3.44
CA ARG A 30 0.49 1.46 3.69
C ARG A 30 0.85 2.90 4.05
N ASP A 31 0.24 3.89 3.40
CA ASP A 31 0.59 5.31 3.56
C ASP A 31 0.28 5.88 4.95
N ILE A 32 -0.40 5.13 5.82
CA ILE A 32 -0.60 5.50 7.23
C ILE A 32 0.73 5.71 7.97
N ILE A 33 1.80 5.03 7.53
CA ILE A 33 3.16 5.20 8.07
C ILE A 33 3.71 6.61 7.83
N THR A 34 3.17 7.35 6.86
CA THR A 34 3.64 8.70 6.55
C THR A 34 3.08 9.77 7.51
N LEU A 35 2.14 9.40 8.39
CA LEU A 35 1.55 10.27 9.42
C LEU A 35 2.49 10.39 10.62
N LYS A 36 3.61 11.11 10.46
CA LYS A 36 4.66 11.24 11.47
C LYS A 36 4.19 11.89 12.79
N ASN A 37 3.15 12.71 12.74
CA ASN A 37 2.58 13.40 13.90
C ASN A 37 1.50 12.60 14.64
N LEU A 38 1.14 11.40 14.14
CA LEU A 38 0.14 10.58 14.79
C LEU A 38 0.72 10.00 16.07
N VAL A 39 0.05 10.27 17.18
CA VAL A 39 0.44 9.85 18.54
C VAL A 39 -0.45 8.71 19.01
N GLU A 40 -1.75 8.76 18.67
CA GLU A 40 -2.75 7.78 19.09
C GLU A 40 -3.51 7.18 17.90
N LEU A 41 -3.54 5.85 17.84
CA LEU A 41 -4.30 5.08 16.86
C LEU A 41 -5.15 4.04 17.57
N SER A 42 -6.47 4.14 17.48
CA SER A 42 -7.39 3.15 18.06
C SER A 42 -8.02 2.29 16.99
N LEU A 43 -7.80 0.99 17.07
CA LEU A 43 -8.30 -0.03 16.14
C LEU A 43 -9.11 -1.12 16.86
N ARG A 44 -9.49 -0.88 18.12
CA ARG A 44 -10.32 -1.77 18.95
C ARG A 44 -11.59 -2.19 18.22
N ASP A 45 -12.08 -3.39 18.50
CA ASP A 45 -13.31 -3.90 17.88
C ASP A 45 -13.28 -3.83 16.32
N ASN A 46 -12.15 -4.19 15.69
CA ASN A 46 -12.04 -4.38 14.23
C ASN A 46 -11.52 -5.78 13.88
N PRO A 47 -12.06 -6.42 12.83
CA PRO A 47 -11.63 -7.75 12.38
C PRO A 47 -10.35 -7.66 11.55
N LEU A 48 -9.27 -7.11 12.13
CA LEU A 48 -7.97 -7.02 11.48
C LEU A 48 -7.50 -8.41 11.07
N VAL A 49 -7.27 -8.61 9.78
CA VAL A 49 -7.00 -9.93 9.21
C VAL A 49 -5.56 -10.30 9.50
N VAL A 50 -5.37 -11.42 10.19
CA VAL A 50 -4.04 -11.95 10.56
C VAL A 50 -3.41 -12.74 9.40
N ARG A 51 -4.21 -13.21 8.44
CA ARG A 51 -3.74 -13.87 7.20
C ARG A 51 -4.73 -13.61 6.07
N PHE A 52 -4.30 -12.95 5.00
CA PHE A 52 -5.07 -12.94 3.75
C PHE A 52 -4.68 -14.18 2.95
N VAL A 53 -5.65 -15.08 2.74
CA VAL A 53 -5.65 -15.98 1.60
C VAL A 53 -6.65 -15.36 0.64
N GLN A 54 -6.21 -14.41 -0.19
CA GLN A 54 -7.00 -14.11 -1.38
C GLN A 54 -6.65 -15.22 -2.36
N ASP A 55 -7.63 -16.07 -2.67
CA ASP A 55 -7.59 -16.87 -3.87
C ASP A 55 -7.12 -15.95 -5.00
N ILE A 56 -6.00 -16.29 -5.62
CA ILE A 56 -5.47 -15.56 -6.76
C ILE A 56 -6.52 -15.73 -7.85
N SER A 57 -7.50 -14.85 -7.89
CA SER A 57 -8.37 -14.71 -9.05
C SER A 57 -7.42 -14.32 -10.17
N LEU A 58 -7.13 -15.27 -11.06
CA LEU A 58 -6.33 -15.06 -12.25
C LEU A 58 -7.09 -14.08 -13.14
N ASN A 59 -6.94 -12.79 -12.84
CA ASN A 59 -7.36 -11.72 -13.72
C ASN A 59 -6.09 -11.28 -14.47
N PRO A 60 -5.81 -11.88 -15.64
CA PRO A 60 -4.64 -11.49 -16.41
C PRO A 60 -4.74 -10.01 -16.79
N ALA A 61 -3.61 -9.32 -16.78
CA ALA A 61 -3.53 -7.95 -17.26
C ALA A 61 -4.03 -7.88 -18.72
N SER A 62 -4.84 -6.88 -19.03
CA SER A 62 -5.27 -6.63 -20.41
C SER A 62 -4.06 -6.25 -21.27
N LEU A 63 -4.18 -6.40 -22.60
CA LEU A 63 -3.16 -5.90 -23.52
C LEU A 63 -2.91 -4.40 -23.34
N LEU A 64 -3.96 -3.62 -23.02
CA LEU A 64 -3.84 -2.20 -22.69
C LEU A 64 -2.93 -1.97 -21.48
N GLU A 65 -3.15 -2.69 -20.38
CA GLU A 65 -2.30 -2.60 -19.19
C GLU A 65 -0.85 -3.05 -19.49
N LEU A 66 -0.68 -4.17 -20.20
CA LEU A 66 0.65 -4.70 -20.53
C LEU A 66 1.45 -3.74 -21.41
N THR A 67 0.81 -3.18 -22.44
CA THR A 67 1.45 -2.18 -23.32
C THR A 67 1.76 -0.90 -22.55
N ALA A 68 0.84 -0.41 -21.72
CA ALA A 68 1.07 0.77 -20.89
C ALA A 68 2.22 0.60 -19.89
N ARG A 69 2.34 -0.57 -19.26
CA ARG A 69 3.47 -0.91 -18.40
C ARG A 69 4.80 -0.88 -19.16
N THR A 70 4.83 -1.43 -20.37
CA THR A 70 6.02 -1.40 -21.24
C THR A 70 6.38 0.03 -21.60
N VAL A 71 5.43 0.85 -22.05
CA VAL A 71 5.63 2.27 -22.38
C VAL A 71 6.25 3.02 -21.20
N ARG A 72 5.71 2.84 -19.99
CA ARG A 72 6.19 3.51 -18.78
C ARG A 72 7.55 2.99 -18.31
N THR A 73 7.75 1.67 -18.28
CA THR A 73 8.99 1.07 -17.76
C THR A 73 10.16 1.28 -18.70
N SER A 74 9.93 1.28 -20.02
CA SER A 74 10.93 1.58 -21.05
C SER A 74 11.06 3.07 -21.36
N SER A 75 10.31 3.94 -20.68
CA SER A 75 10.32 5.40 -20.90
C SER A 75 10.12 5.80 -22.36
N ILE A 76 9.19 5.14 -23.06
CA ILE A 76 8.87 5.44 -24.46
C ILE A 76 8.23 6.82 -24.53
N LEU A 77 8.73 7.66 -25.44
CA LEU A 77 8.20 8.99 -25.70
C LEU A 77 6.92 8.90 -26.52
N TYR A 78 5.94 9.72 -26.15
CA TYR A 78 4.67 9.87 -26.86
C TYR A 78 4.15 11.29 -26.66
N GLY A 79 3.33 11.76 -27.60
CA GLY A 79 2.66 13.05 -27.54
C GLY A 79 1.20 13.00 -28.02
N PRO A 80 0.52 14.16 -27.98
CA PRO A 80 -0.89 14.27 -28.39
C PRO A 80 -1.17 13.90 -29.85
N SER A 81 -0.14 13.91 -30.69
CA SER A 81 -0.23 13.50 -32.10
C SER A 81 -0.05 11.99 -32.30
N ASP A 82 0.59 11.29 -31.35
CA ASP A 82 0.90 9.86 -31.46
C ASP A 82 -0.24 8.99 -30.92
N ILE A 83 -0.86 9.44 -29.83
CA ILE A 83 -1.89 8.68 -29.13
C ILE A 83 -3.07 9.56 -28.68
N PRO A 84 -4.29 9.00 -28.61
CA PRO A 84 -5.46 9.72 -28.11
C PRO A 84 -5.30 10.20 -26.67
N ARG A 85 -6.00 11.28 -26.33
CA ARG A 85 -6.01 11.87 -24.98
C ARG A 85 -6.35 10.87 -23.88
N THR A 86 -7.32 10.00 -24.12
CA THR A 86 -7.73 8.96 -23.15
C THR A 86 -6.58 7.99 -22.82
N LEU A 87 -5.73 7.67 -23.80
CA LEU A 87 -4.58 6.80 -23.57
C LEU A 87 -3.46 7.54 -22.83
N MET A 88 -3.27 8.84 -23.08
CA MET A 88 -2.35 9.67 -22.29
C MET A 88 -2.79 9.75 -20.82
N GLU A 89 -4.08 9.99 -20.57
CA GLU A 89 -4.65 10.02 -19.22
C GLU A 89 -4.47 8.67 -18.50
N TYR A 90 -4.70 7.57 -19.21
CA TYR A 90 -4.43 6.23 -18.68
C TYR A 90 -2.95 6.06 -18.33
N LEU A 91 -2.01 6.37 -19.23
CA LEU A 91 -0.56 6.28 -18.98
C LEU A 91 -0.08 7.16 -17.81
N GLN A 92 -0.71 8.32 -17.60
CA GLN A 92 -0.41 9.22 -16.48
C GLN A 92 -0.91 8.70 -15.14
N SER A 93 -1.94 7.84 -15.13
CA SER A 93 -2.48 7.23 -13.90
C SER A 93 -1.60 6.11 -13.31
N ALA A 94 -0.43 5.86 -13.90
CA ALA A 94 0.51 4.83 -13.46
C ALA A 94 0.91 4.98 -11.99
N ASN A 95 0.80 3.89 -11.24
CA ASN A 95 1.30 3.77 -9.88
C ASN A 95 2.63 3.00 -9.88
N CYS A 96 3.56 3.42 -9.02
CA CYS A 96 4.83 2.74 -8.86
C CYS A 96 4.69 1.52 -7.96
N CYS A 97 5.37 0.43 -8.31
CA CYS A 97 5.49 -0.73 -7.44
C CYS A 97 6.14 -0.34 -6.11
N VAL A 98 5.60 -0.84 -5.00
CA VAL A 98 6.12 -0.51 -3.66
C VAL A 98 7.44 -1.19 -3.32
N ASN A 99 7.83 -2.24 -4.07
CA ASN A 99 9.08 -2.95 -3.86
C ASN A 99 10.25 -2.08 -4.34
N PRO A 100 11.21 -1.72 -3.46
CA PRO A 100 12.31 -0.82 -3.81
C PRO A 100 13.27 -1.38 -4.86
N LYS A 101 13.31 -2.71 -5.04
CA LYS A 101 14.12 -3.39 -6.07
C LYS A 101 13.41 -3.45 -7.42
N CYS A 102 12.20 -2.90 -7.53
CA CYS A 102 11.37 -2.94 -8.72
C CYS A 102 11.11 -1.52 -9.24
N ALA A 103 11.53 -1.26 -10.49
CA ALA A 103 11.19 -0.03 -11.21
C ALA A 103 9.86 -0.14 -12.00
N GLY A 104 9.09 -1.20 -11.76
CA GLY A 104 7.85 -1.48 -12.48
C GLY A 104 6.69 -0.58 -12.02
N VAL A 105 5.68 -0.49 -12.89
CA VAL A 105 4.44 0.23 -12.62
C VAL A 105 3.23 -0.69 -12.76
N PHE A 106 2.10 -0.24 -12.25
CA PHE A 106 0.80 -0.88 -12.40
C PHE A 106 -0.31 0.18 -12.52
N PHE A 107 -1.45 -0.21 -13.07
CA PHE A 107 -2.65 0.61 -13.14
C PHE A 107 -3.79 -0.09 -12.40
N ASP A 108 -4.78 -0.59 -13.13
CA ASP A 108 -5.93 -1.26 -12.53
C ASP A 108 -5.58 -2.68 -12.12
N ASN A 109 -4.79 -3.38 -12.95
CA ASN A 109 -4.30 -4.71 -12.62
C ASN A 109 -3.12 -4.60 -11.65
N ARG A 110 -3.21 -5.16 -10.45
CA ARG A 110 -2.16 -5.10 -9.43
C ARG A 110 -2.31 -6.26 -8.46
N ILE A 111 -1.23 -6.56 -7.75
CA ILE A 111 -1.24 -7.55 -6.68
C ILE A 111 -1.47 -6.84 -5.35
N GLU A 112 -2.53 -7.23 -4.66
CA GLU A 112 -2.80 -6.83 -3.28
C GLU A 112 -1.94 -7.67 -2.35
N HIS A 113 -1.12 -7.02 -1.52
CA HIS A 113 -0.22 -7.69 -0.60
C HIS A 113 -0.35 -7.09 0.79
N ILE A 114 -0.36 -7.94 1.82
CA ILE A 114 -0.42 -7.50 3.21
C ILE A 114 0.96 -7.59 3.82
N LYS A 115 1.49 -6.44 4.26
CA LYS A 115 2.73 -6.36 5.02
C LYS A 115 2.41 -6.07 6.48
N PHE A 116 2.86 -6.94 7.38
CA PHE A 116 2.77 -6.69 8.82
C PHE A 116 3.88 -5.74 9.24
N VAL A 117 3.51 -4.60 9.80
CA VAL A 117 4.45 -3.58 10.29
C VAL A 117 4.33 -3.48 11.80
N ASP A 118 5.47 -3.43 12.47
CA ASP A 118 5.53 -3.19 13.90
C ASP A 118 5.20 -1.72 14.21
N PHE A 119 4.28 -1.52 15.14
CA PHE A 119 3.98 -0.25 15.76
C PHE A 119 4.30 -0.30 17.25
N CYS A 120 5.09 0.67 17.70
CA CYS A 120 5.45 0.88 19.11
C CYS A 120 6.19 -0.30 19.77
N GLY A 121 6.81 -1.21 19.01
CA GLY A 121 7.54 -2.37 19.53
C GLY A 121 6.65 -3.44 20.17
N LYS A 122 5.32 -3.33 20.01
CA LYS A 122 4.35 -4.18 20.73
C LYS A 122 3.29 -4.77 19.83
N TYR A 123 2.92 -4.08 18.74
CA TYR A 123 1.75 -4.44 17.94
C TYR A 123 2.10 -4.53 16.47
N ARG A 124 1.83 -5.68 15.84
CA ARG A 124 1.97 -5.85 14.39
C ARG A 124 0.63 -5.59 13.71
N VAL A 125 0.58 -4.58 12.85
CA VAL A 125 -0.65 -4.17 12.15
C VAL A 125 -0.55 -4.55 10.67
N PRO A 126 -1.60 -5.17 10.08
CA PRO A 126 -1.63 -5.49 8.65
C PRO A 126 -1.81 -4.23 7.81
N LEU A 127 -0.82 -3.93 6.97
CA LEU A 127 -0.89 -2.85 5.99
C LEU A 127 -1.10 -3.41 4.57
N LEU A 128 -2.12 -2.93 3.88
CA LEU A 128 -2.34 -3.20 2.47
C LEU A 128 -1.40 -2.35 1.60
N GLN A 129 -0.68 -3.03 0.72
CA GLN A 129 0.18 -2.43 -0.29
C GLN A 129 -0.05 -3.09 -1.66
N TYR A 130 0.35 -2.40 -2.72
CA TYR A 130 0.10 -2.83 -4.09
C TYR A 130 1.40 -3.05 -4.85
N LEU A 131 1.51 -4.17 -5.54
CA LEU A 131 2.68 -4.58 -6.32
C LEU A 131 2.31 -4.73 -7.80
N CYS A 132 3.29 -4.53 -8.70
CA CYS A 132 3.06 -4.71 -10.14
C CYS A 132 3.01 -6.18 -10.58
N SER A 133 3.56 -7.10 -9.78
CA SER A 133 3.61 -8.55 -10.06
C SER A 133 3.81 -9.34 -8.77
N SER A 134 3.42 -10.62 -8.79
CA SER A 134 3.66 -11.56 -7.68
C SER A 134 5.14 -11.80 -7.42
N LYS A 135 5.99 -11.65 -8.45
CA LYS A 135 7.46 -11.72 -8.31
C LYS A 135 8.04 -10.60 -7.45
N CYS A 136 7.29 -9.51 -7.23
CA CYS A 136 7.71 -8.39 -6.41
C CYS A 136 7.38 -8.59 -4.93
N ILE A 137 6.74 -9.69 -4.55
CA ILE A 137 6.59 -10.09 -3.16
C ILE A 137 7.99 -10.49 -2.68
N GLU A 138 8.56 -9.70 -1.78
CA GLU A 138 9.82 -10.10 -1.15
C GLU A 138 9.58 -11.36 -0.31
N PRO A 139 10.44 -12.38 -0.40
CA PRO A 139 10.41 -13.46 0.58
C PRO A 139 10.60 -12.82 1.96
N VAL A 140 9.75 -13.21 2.90
CA VAL A 140 9.93 -12.83 4.31
C VAL A 140 11.25 -13.42 4.75
N ASN A 141 12.35 -12.68 4.65
CA ASN A 141 13.54 -13.02 5.41
C ASN A 141 13.15 -12.85 6.87
N GLU A 142 13.01 -13.95 7.59
CA GLU A 142 12.78 -14.02 9.04
C GLU A 142 13.96 -13.44 9.86
N LEU A 143 14.83 -12.63 9.25
CA LEU A 143 16.11 -12.16 9.80
C LEU A 143 16.35 -10.65 9.63
N GLU A 144 15.34 -9.85 9.26
CA GLU A 144 15.39 -8.44 9.66
C GLU A 144 14.97 -8.35 11.13
N GLU A 145 15.91 -8.70 12.01
CA GLU A 145 15.93 -8.20 13.38
C GLU A 145 15.64 -6.69 13.37
N PRO A 146 14.84 -6.18 14.32
CA PRO A 146 14.55 -4.76 14.38
C PRO A 146 15.87 -4.02 14.61
N GLN A 147 16.41 -3.38 13.57
CA GLN A 147 17.53 -2.45 13.69
C GLN A 147 17.13 -1.39 14.73
N PRO A 148 17.74 -1.37 15.92
CA PRO A 148 17.45 -0.37 16.93
C PRO A 148 18.19 0.91 16.51
N GLY A 149 17.59 1.70 15.62
CA GLY A 149 18.32 2.85 15.06
C GLY A 149 17.56 3.85 14.19
N ALA A 150 16.35 3.57 13.71
CA ALA A 150 15.57 4.55 12.95
C ALA A 150 14.42 5.12 13.80
N SER A 151 14.77 5.88 14.84
CA SER A 151 13.83 6.68 15.63
C SER A 151 13.19 7.73 14.73
N GLY A 152 12.02 7.41 14.17
CA GLY A 152 11.23 8.33 13.34
C GLY A 152 9.72 8.09 13.39
N TYR A 153 9.26 7.06 14.08
CA TYR A 153 7.84 6.78 14.28
C TYR A 153 7.42 7.25 15.68
N MET A 154 6.76 8.40 15.76
CA MET A 154 6.27 8.99 17.02
C MET A 154 4.91 8.45 17.47
N MET A 155 4.40 7.37 16.88
CA MET A 155 3.20 6.72 17.43
C MET A 155 3.56 6.18 18.81
N ARG A 156 2.84 6.64 19.84
CA ARG A 156 3.10 6.28 21.24
C ARG A 156 2.06 5.31 21.77
N LYS A 157 0.89 5.26 21.14
CA LYS A 157 -0.26 4.49 21.63
C LYS A 157 -1.05 3.91 20.47
N VAL A 158 -0.90 2.60 20.26
CA VAL A 158 -1.79 1.82 19.40
C VAL A 158 -2.69 0.98 20.30
N LEU A 159 -4.00 1.19 20.18
CA LEU A 159 -5.01 0.46 20.96
C LEU A 159 -5.60 -0.66 20.10
N LEU A 160 -5.21 -1.89 20.41
CA LEU A 160 -5.79 -3.14 19.89
C LEU A 160 -6.45 -3.88 21.06
N GLY A 161 -7.62 -4.47 20.81
CA GLY A 161 -8.53 -5.01 21.83
C GLY A 161 -9.94 -4.54 21.53
#